data_AF-A0A1Y4HQZ9-F1
#
_entry.id   AF-A0A1Y4HQZ9-F1
#
_cell.length_a   1.000
_cell.length_b   1.000
_cell.length_c   1.000
_cell.angle_alpha   90.00
_cell.angle_beta   90.00
_cell.angle_gamma   90.00
#
_symmetry.space_group_name_H-M   'P 1'
#
loop_
_entity.id
_entity.type
_entity.pdbx_description
1 polymer ?
#
loop_
_entity_poly.entity_id
_entity_poly.type
_entity_poly.pdbx_seq_one_letter_code
_entity_poly.pdbx_strand_id
1 'polypeptide(L)'
;MFKVNPDGMRMEPTPERVLSVCRLVSHKSMSRDEVRQCMTLGINDEKELDQINKSINVALEELALIKADADNLVLAVDPSIIASSKAFRRYVSARVFSAKDTTFHMFTKWLIAQNERIFALKSWEGMAKTCASEVKELAALNENAVLGWRFWAAFLGLGYLSGTMIIPNMKLRLEDILATTYTEKFKYNETVLAQDFILWLSTKIPEVEIGSNLPLALSAGLRTLHEIGLIKLETWSDSTPIMLYYVDGDPINGFTHISVKEAMDS
;
A
#
# COMPACT_ATOMS: atom_id res chain seq x y z
N MET A 1 1.25 1.92 13.69
CA MET A 1 1.46 1.36 12.34
C MET A 1 1.52 2.51 11.36
N PHE A 2 0.51 3.38 11.38
CA PHE A 2 0.37 4.59 10.56
C PHE A 2 0.33 5.85 11.44
N LYS A 3 1.13 5.87 12.52
CA LYS A 3 1.25 7.06 13.38
C LYS A 3 2.24 8.06 12.78
N VAL A 4 2.09 9.33 13.17
CA VAL A 4 3.04 10.40 12.85
C VAL A 4 4.44 9.98 13.30
N ASN A 5 5.43 10.26 12.47
CA ASN A 5 6.81 9.92 12.74
C ASN A 5 7.32 10.62 14.02
N PRO A 6 8.05 9.92 14.93
CA PRO A 6 8.50 8.53 14.82
C PRO A 6 7.48 7.49 15.31
N ASP A 7 7.29 6.42 14.54
CA ASP A 7 6.52 5.23 14.91
C ASP A 7 7.36 3.95 14.77
N GLY A 8 7.24 3.05 15.75
CA GLY A 8 7.95 1.77 15.73
C GLY A 8 7.32 0.72 14.80
N MET A 9 6.27 1.07 14.04
CA MET A 9 5.54 0.21 13.09
C MET A 9 5.38 -1.23 13.59
N ARG A 10 4.62 -1.37 14.69
CA ARG A 10 4.31 -2.64 15.37
C ARG A 10 4.00 -3.78 14.39
N MET A 11 4.56 -4.96 14.61
CA MET A 11 4.42 -6.14 13.72
C MET A 11 3.08 -6.87 13.88
N GLU A 12 2.47 -6.75 15.05
CA GLU A 12 1.31 -7.53 15.45
C GLU A 12 0.00 -7.18 14.73
N PRO A 13 -0.33 -5.90 14.47
CA PRO A 13 -1.56 -5.54 13.77
C PRO A 13 -1.40 -5.73 12.25
N THR A 14 -1.39 -6.97 11.77
CA THR A 14 -1.37 -7.28 10.33
C THR A 14 -2.68 -6.86 9.65
N PRO A 15 -2.70 -6.66 8.32
CA PRO A 15 -3.92 -6.34 7.58
C PRO A 15 -5.09 -7.30 7.86
N GLU A 16 -4.81 -8.59 7.94
CA GLU A 16 -5.81 -9.64 8.17
C GLU A 16 -6.39 -9.58 9.58
N ARG A 17 -5.55 -9.27 10.59
CA ARG A 17 -5.99 -9.11 11.98
C ARG A 17 -6.87 -7.88 12.14
N VAL A 18 -6.47 -6.76 11.55
CA VAL A 18 -7.27 -5.52 11.55
C VAL A 18 -8.59 -5.71 10.82
N LEU A 19 -8.59 -6.38 9.67
CA LEU A 19 -9.82 -6.72 8.94
C LEU A 19 -10.74 -7.63 9.77
N SER A 20 -10.18 -8.63 10.45
CA SER A 20 -10.93 -9.55 11.32
C SER A 20 -11.61 -8.80 12.47
N VAL A 21 -10.91 -7.87 13.13
CA VAL A 21 -11.50 -7.00 14.16
C VAL A 21 -12.70 -6.23 13.60
N CYS A 22 -12.55 -5.61 12.43
CA CYS A 22 -13.64 -4.84 11.82
C CYS A 22 -14.85 -5.73 11.47
N ARG A 23 -14.61 -6.94 10.96
CA ARG A 23 -15.66 -7.90 10.63
C ARG A 23 -16.42 -8.38 11.87
N LEU A 24 -15.72 -8.69 12.97
CA LEU A 24 -16.38 -9.05 14.24
C LEU A 24 -17.29 -7.93 14.73
N VAL A 25 -16.77 -6.70 14.79
CA VAL A 25 -17.52 -5.51 15.21
C VAL A 25 -18.70 -5.20 14.26
N SER A 26 -18.59 -5.56 12.98
CA SER A 26 -19.70 -5.38 12.01
C SER A 26 -20.85 -6.36 12.21
N HIS A 27 -20.58 -7.56 12.72
CA HIS A 27 -21.61 -8.55 13.00
C HIS A 27 -22.45 -8.18 14.23
N LYS A 28 -21.80 -7.62 15.25
CA LYS A 28 -22.44 -7.20 16.49
C LYS A 28 -21.60 -6.09 17.10
N SER A 29 -22.26 -5.05 17.63
CA SER A 29 -21.60 -4.10 18.52
C SER A 29 -21.01 -4.85 19.73
N MET A 30 -19.72 -4.63 19.99
CA MET A 30 -18.95 -5.40 20.97
C MET A 30 -18.05 -4.48 21.78
N SER A 31 -17.95 -4.73 23.08
CA SER A 31 -16.93 -4.15 23.95
C SER A 31 -15.52 -4.60 23.54
N ARG A 32 -14.49 -3.90 24.02
CA ARG A 32 -13.09 -4.30 23.79
C ARG A 32 -12.78 -5.69 24.39
N ASP A 33 -13.41 -6.06 25.49
CA ASP A 33 -13.26 -7.38 26.11
C ASP A 33 -13.88 -8.48 25.23
N GLU A 34 -15.09 -8.27 24.70
CA GLU A 34 -15.73 -9.23 23.79
C GLU A 34 -14.90 -9.44 22.52
N VAL A 35 -14.38 -8.37 21.89
CA VAL A 35 -13.50 -8.51 20.71
C VAL A 35 -12.25 -9.32 21.05
N ARG A 36 -11.62 -9.06 22.21
CA ARG A 36 -10.45 -9.83 22.67
C ARG A 36 -10.80 -11.31 22.83
N GLN A 37 -11.86 -11.62 23.56
CA GLN A 37 -12.30 -12.99 23.80
C GLN A 37 -12.61 -13.74 22.50
N CYS A 38 -13.27 -13.08 21.54
CA CYS A 38 -13.54 -13.69 20.23
C CYS A 38 -12.26 -13.94 19.43
N MET A 39 -11.33 -12.97 19.41
CA MET A 39 -10.09 -13.06 18.61
C MET A 39 -9.08 -14.05 19.18
N THR A 40 -9.09 -14.30 20.49
CA THR A 40 -8.21 -15.28 21.15
C THR A 40 -8.88 -16.63 21.40
N LEU A 41 -10.13 -16.81 20.94
CA LEU A 41 -10.94 -18.01 21.22
C LEU A 41 -11.07 -18.30 22.73
N GLY A 42 -11.12 -17.26 23.55
CA GLY A 42 -11.23 -17.35 25.01
C GLY A 42 -9.90 -17.54 25.76
N ILE A 43 -8.77 -17.55 25.06
CA ILE A 43 -7.44 -17.56 25.70
C ILE A 43 -7.15 -16.16 26.26
N ASN A 44 -6.80 -16.10 27.55
CA ASN A 44 -6.53 -14.84 28.27
C ASN A 44 -5.03 -14.64 28.55
N ASP A 45 -4.17 -15.08 27.63
CA ASP A 45 -2.74 -14.81 27.72
C ASP A 45 -2.46 -13.31 27.48
N GLU A 46 -1.71 -12.68 28.40
CA GLU A 46 -1.46 -11.23 28.36
C GLU A 46 -0.81 -10.78 27.04
N LYS A 47 0.10 -11.60 26.49
CA LYS A 47 0.78 -11.28 25.24
C LYS A 47 -0.20 -11.33 24.09
N GLU A 48 -1.06 -12.34 24.00
CA GLU A 48 -2.10 -12.42 22.95
C GLU A 48 -3.08 -11.24 23.02
N LEU A 49 -3.55 -10.90 24.22
CA LEU A 49 -4.45 -9.77 24.43
C LEU A 49 -3.83 -8.44 23.99
N ASP A 50 -2.53 -8.22 24.24
CA ASP A 50 -1.80 -7.05 23.76
C ASP A 50 -1.74 -6.98 22.22
N GLN A 51 -1.51 -8.11 21.52
CA GLN A 51 -1.52 -8.13 20.04
C GLN A 51 -2.90 -7.74 19.47
N ILE A 52 -3.97 -8.23 20.09
CA ILE A 52 -5.33 -7.89 19.67
C ILE A 52 -5.62 -6.41 19.98
N ASN A 53 -5.22 -5.90 21.14
CA ASN A 53 -5.35 -4.48 21.49
C ASN A 53 -4.65 -3.57 20.47
N LYS A 54 -3.44 -3.94 20.01
CA LYS A 54 -2.74 -3.21 18.95
C LYS A 54 -3.54 -3.20 17.64
N SER A 55 -4.21 -4.30 17.30
CA SER A 55 -5.05 -4.41 16.10
C SER A 55 -6.32 -3.56 16.21
N ILE A 56 -6.99 -3.58 17.38
CA ILE A 56 -8.12 -2.70 17.68
C ILE A 56 -7.70 -1.24 17.57
N ASN A 57 -6.56 -0.85 18.15
CA ASN A 57 -6.09 0.53 18.13
C ASN A 57 -5.76 1.00 16.71
N VAL A 58 -5.18 0.15 15.85
CA VAL A 58 -4.99 0.50 14.43
C VAL A 58 -6.34 0.71 13.73
N ALA A 59 -7.32 -0.18 13.95
CA ALA A 59 -8.65 -0.03 13.36
C ALA A 59 -9.38 1.24 13.82
N LEU A 60 -9.25 1.59 15.10
CA LEU A 60 -9.93 2.70 15.75
C LEU A 60 -9.24 4.05 15.50
N GLU A 61 -7.96 4.16 15.86
CA GLU A 61 -7.24 5.43 15.94
C GLU A 61 -6.55 5.80 14.62
N GLU A 62 -6.01 4.81 13.90
CA GLU A 62 -5.10 5.07 12.77
C GLU A 62 -5.82 4.96 11.41
N LEU A 63 -6.80 4.07 11.30
CA LEU A 63 -7.54 3.83 10.06
C LEU A 63 -9.00 4.27 10.14
N ALA A 64 -9.52 4.63 11.32
CA ALA A 64 -10.91 5.02 11.57
C ALA A 64 -11.91 4.13 10.80
N LEU A 65 -11.74 2.82 10.96
CA LEU A 65 -12.61 1.75 10.45
C LEU A 65 -13.74 1.44 11.43
N ILE A 66 -13.44 1.57 12.72
CA ILE A 66 -14.37 1.42 13.83
C ILE A 66 -14.35 2.70 14.67
N LYS A 67 -15.38 2.90 15.49
CA LYS A 67 -15.48 3.98 16.46
C LYS A 67 -16.00 3.46 17.80
N ALA A 68 -15.72 4.19 18.87
CA ALA A 68 -16.36 3.97 20.15
C ALA A 68 -17.78 4.55 20.13
N ASP A 69 -18.73 3.78 20.64
CA ASP A 69 -20.12 4.18 20.88
C ASP A 69 -20.52 3.67 22.27
N ALA A 70 -20.56 4.59 23.23
CA ALA A 70 -20.57 4.29 24.67
C ALA A 70 -19.43 3.29 25.04
N ASP A 71 -19.77 2.16 25.65
CA ASP A 71 -18.82 1.13 26.08
C ASP A 71 -18.45 0.14 24.96
N ASN A 72 -19.05 0.28 23.78
CA ASN A 72 -18.89 -0.65 22.66
C ASN A 72 -18.11 -0.05 21.50
N LEU A 73 -17.56 -0.95 20.68
CA LEU A 73 -17.02 -0.67 19.37
C LEU A 73 -18.12 -0.93 18.33
N VAL A 74 -18.21 -0.03 17.35
CA VAL A 74 -19.11 -0.17 16.19
C VAL A 74 -18.35 0.17 14.90
N LEU A 75 -18.83 -0.36 13.77
CA LEU A 75 -18.26 -0.05 12.47
C LEU A 75 -18.48 1.45 12.17
N ALA A 76 -17.43 2.14 11.74
CA ALA A 76 -17.45 3.55 11.37
C ALA A 76 -17.54 3.78 9.86
N VAL A 77 -17.52 2.69 9.08
CA VAL A 77 -17.49 2.68 7.62
C VAL A 77 -18.66 1.87 7.07
N ASP A 78 -18.91 2.02 5.76
CA ASP A 78 -19.86 1.15 5.09
C ASP A 78 -19.40 -0.32 5.13
N PRO A 79 -20.28 -1.30 5.44
CA PRO A 79 -19.91 -2.72 5.47
C PRO A 79 -19.26 -3.25 4.19
N SER A 80 -19.55 -2.66 3.03
CA SER A 80 -18.91 -3.01 1.75
C SER A 80 -17.38 -2.83 1.78
N ILE A 81 -16.86 -1.91 2.59
CA ILE A 81 -15.42 -1.67 2.76
C ILE A 81 -14.70 -2.88 3.35
N ILE A 82 -15.37 -3.66 4.21
CA ILE A 82 -14.79 -4.84 4.86
C ILE A 82 -15.29 -6.16 4.25
N ALA A 83 -16.15 -6.09 3.24
CA ALA A 83 -16.74 -7.26 2.59
C ALA A 83 -15.67 -8.15 1.91
N SER A 84 -14.57 -7.56 1.43
CA SER A 84 -13.46 -8.30 0.83
C SER A 84 -12.11 -7.66 1.15
N SER A 85 -11.03 -8.44 1.05
CA SER A 85 -9.67 -7.92 1.20
C SER A 85 -9.34 -6.83 0.16
N LYS A 86 -9.93 -6.91 -1.03
CA LYS A 86 -9.78 -5.92 -2.11
C LYS A 86 -10.43 -4.58 -1.74
N ALA A 87 -11.69 -4.60 -1.28
CA ALA A 87 -12.39 -3.39 -0.83
C ALA A 87 -11.67 -2.74 0.37
N PHE A 88 -11.21 -3.59 1.31
CA PHE A 88 -10.48 -3.14 2.49
C PHE A 88 -9.16 -2.47 2.10
N ARG A 89 -8.39 -3.10 1.21
CA ARG A 89 -7.12 -2.56 0.72
C ARG A 89 -7.30 -1.20 0.05
N ARG A 90 -8.29 -1.04 -0.83
CA ARG A 90 -8.59 0.22 -1.52
C ARG A 90 -8.84 1.36 -0.54
N TYR A 91 -9.68 1.10 0.46
CA TYR A 91 -9.99 2.07 1.52
C TYR A 91 -8.76 2.44 2.35
N VAL A 92 -8.01 1.45 2.81
CA VAL A 92 -6.82 1.68 3.66
C VAL A 92 -5.74 2.44 2.88
N SER A 93 -5.50 2.08 1.62
CA SER A 93 -4.48 2.71 0.78
C SER A 93 -4.69 4.21 0.66
N ALA A 94 -5.93 4.64 0.40
CA ALA A 94 -6.25 6.07 0.28
C ALA A 94 -5.91 6.84 1.56
N ARG A 95 -6.16 6.26 2.75
CA ARG A 95 -5.87 6.88 4.04
C ARG A 95 -4.37 6.90 4.34
N VAL A 96 -3.74 5.74 4.27
CA VAL A 96 -2.33 5.56 4.63
C VAL A 96 -1.41 6.44 3.79
N PHE A 97 -1.64 6.52 2.48
CA PHE A 97 -0.78 7.33 1.61
C PHE A 97 -1.12 8.82 1.63
N SER A 98 -2.31 9.22 2.11
CA SER A 98 -2.64 10.65 2.33
C SER A 98 -1.88 11.26 3.52
N ALA A 99 -1.53 10.45 4.53
CA ALA A 99 -0.80 10.87 5.72
C ALA A 99 0.72 10.82 5.50
N LYS A 100 1.26 11.89 4.89
CA LYS A 100 2.66 11.98 4.42
C LYS A 100 3.71 12.07 5.53
N ASP A 101 3.30 12.43 6.73
CA ASP A 101 4.14 12.61 7.93
C ASP A 101 4.29 11.34 8.77
N THR A 102 3.74 10.21 8.31
CA THR A 102 3.89 8.92 8.99
C THR A 102 5.22 8.25 8.66
N THR A 103 5.79 7.51 9.62
CA THR A 103 6.99 6.69 9.37
C THR A 103 6.75 5.69 8.23
N PHE A 104 5.53 5.14 8.14
CA PHE A 104 5.14 4.22 7.07
C PHE A 104 5.26 4.85 5.68
N HIS A 105 4.71 6.06 5.50
CA HIS A 105 4.77 6.77 4.22
C HIS A 105 6.21 7.13 3.86
N MET A 106 6.95 7.73 4.79
CA MET A 106 8.32 8.18 4.57
C MET A 106 9.25 7.01 4.22
N PHE A 107 9.15 5.89 4.93
CA PHE A 107 9.95 4.70 4.65
C PHE A 107 9.55 4.06 3.31
N THR A 108 8.25 3.96 3.01
CA THR A 108 7.76 3.48 1.71
C THR A 108 8.36 4.29 0.56
N LYS A 109 8.31 5.63 0.68
CA LYS A 109 8.82 6.55 -0.32
C LYS A 109 10.32 6.35 -0.56
N TRP A 110 11.10 6.27 0.53
CA TRP A 110 12.53 5.97 0.43
C TRP A 110 12.79 4.61 -0.24
N LEU A 111 12.02 3.58 0.11
CA LEU A 111 12.20 2.23 -0.42
C LEU A 111 11.93 2.16 -1.93
N ILE A 112 10.87 2.82 -2.42
CA ILE A 112 10.56 2.87 -3.86
C ILE A 112 11.68 3.59 -4.63
N ALA A 113 12.26 4.65 -4.06
CA ALA A 113 13.35 5.39 -4.67
C ALA A 113 14.66 4.58 -4.81
N GLN A 114 14.81 3.44 -4.10
CA GLN A 114 16.03 2.63 -4.19
C GLN A 114 16.18 1.89 -5.51
N ASN A 115 15.10 1.68 -6.27
CA ASN A 115 15.11 0.89 -7.50
C ASN A 115 15.86 -0.45 -7.32
N GLU A 116 16.88 -0.74 -8.13
CA GLU A 116 17.66 -1.98 -8.04
C GLU A 116 18.56 -2.09 -6.80
N ARG A 117 18.90 -0.95 -6.16
CA ARG A 117 19.74 -0.93 -4.96
C ARG A 117 19.11 -1.74 -3.82
N ILE A 118 17.79 -1.88 -3.82
CA ILE A 118 17.06 -2.70 -2.84
C ILE A 118 17.55 -4.15 -2.82
N PHE A 119 18.00 -4.70 -3.95
CA PHE A 119 18.49 -6.08 -4.02
C PHE A 119 19.87 -6.28 -3.38
N ALA A 120 20.62 -5.19 -3.18
CA ALA A 120 21.86 -5.21 -2.41
C ALA A 120 21.61 -5.17 -0.89
N LEU A 121 20.40 -4.76 -0.46
CA LEU A 121 20.00 -4.67 0.95
C LEU A 121 19.43 -6.02 1.42
N LYS A 122 20.34 -6.95 1.76
CA LYS A 122 20.00 -8.38 2.01
C LYS A 122 19.24 -8.66 3.33
N SER A 123 18.99 -7.66 4.16
CA SER A 123 18.27 -7.82 5.43
C SER A 123 17.41 -6.60 5.76
N TRP A 124 16.33 -6.83 6.53
CA TRP A 124 15.45 -5.78 7.04
C TRP A 124 16.19 -4.80 7.96
N GLU A 125 17.12 -5.30 8.78
CA GLU A 125 18.02 -4.47 9.60
C GLU A 125 18.90 -3.56 8.72
N GLY A 126 19.47 -4.11 7.63
CA GLY A 126 20.29 -3.36 6.69
C GLY A 126 19.49 -2.25 6.00
N MET A 127 18.25 -2.53 5.59
CA MET A 127 17.34 -1.52 5.05
C MET A 127 17.04 -0.42 6.07
N ALA A 128 16.73 -0.79 7.32
CA ALA A 128 16.44 0.17 8.39
C ALA A 128 17.63 1.10 8.65
N LYS A 129 18.83 0.54 8.82
CA LYS A 129 20.06 1.31 9.07
C LYS A 129 20.40 2.24 7.90
N THR A 130 20.29 1.73 6.67
CA THR A 130 20.59 2.53 5.47
C THR A 130 19.61 3.70 5.37
N CYS A 131 18.32 3.45 5.51
CA CYS A 131 17.30 4.50 5.49
C CYS A 131 17.50 5.53 6.60
N ALA A 132 17.72 5.07 7.84
CA ALA A 132 17.96 5.95 8.99
C ALA A 132 19.20 6.85 8.82
N SER A 133 20.20 6.39 8.05
CA SER A 133 21.40 7.18 7.73
C SER A 133 21.19 8.19 6.60
N GLU A 134 20.26 7.94 5.69
CA GLU A 134 20.01 8.75 4.50
C GLU A 134 18.86 9.75 4.68
N VAL A 135 17.90 9.43 5.55
CA VAL A 135 16.71 10.23 5.80
C VAL A 135 16.72 10.66 7.27
N LYS A 136 17.05 11.91 7.52
CA LYS A 136 17.24 12.47 8.87
C LYS A 136 16.00 12.29 9.75
N GLU A 137 14.81 12.42 9.18
CA GLU A 137 13.52 12.25 9.84
C GLU A 137 13.31 10.80 10.31
N LEU A 138 13.94 9.82 9.66
CA LEU A 138 13.84 8.40 9.98
C LEU A 138 15.02 7.88 10.80
N ALA A 139 15.78 8.75 11.47
CA ALA A 139 16.93 8.36 12.30
C ALA A 139 16.58 7.34 13.41
N ALA A 140 15.32 7.30 13.87
CA ALA A 140 14.83 6.35 14.87
C ALA A 140 14.31 5.02 14.30
N LEU A 141 14.33 4.85 12.97
CA LEU A 141 13.86 3.63 12.31
C LEU A 141 14.76 2.43 12.69
N ASN A 142 14.12 1.32 13.02
CA ASN A 142 14.81 0.08 13.40
C ASN A 142 14.24 -1.12 12.65
N GLU A 143 14.87 -2.28 12.82
CA GLU A 143 14.46 -3.52 12.15
C GLU A 143 13.01 -3.89 12.46
N ASN A 144 12.57 -3.84 13.72
CA ASN A 144 11.20 -4.20 14.11
C ASN A 144 10.15 -3.38 13.36
N ALA A 145 10.43 -2.10 13.14
CA ALA A 145 9.56 -1.24 12.37
C ALA A 145 9.45 -1.70 10.91
N VAL A 146 10.57 -2.02 10.26
CA VAL A 146 10.60 -2.53 8.88
C VAL A 146 9.92 -3.90 8.77
N LEU A 147 10.10 -4.77 9.78
CA LEU A 147 9.42 -6.07 9.87
C LEU A 147 7.90 -5.93 9.97
N GLY A 148 7.37 -4.89 10.63
CA GLY A 148 5.94 -4.63 10.66
C GLY A 148 5.42 -3.96 9.39
N TRP A 149 6.21 -3.03 8.84
CA TRP A 149 5.93 -2.38 7.56
C TRP A 149 5.70 -3.37 6.42
N ARG A 150 6.51 -4.42 6.31
CA ARG A 150 6.51 -5.32 5.14
C ARG A 150 5.16 -6.01 4.89
N PHE A 151 4.40 -6.34 5.95
CA PHE A 151 3.10 -7.00 5.81
C PHE A 151 2.08 -6.05 5.19
N TRP A 152 2.06 -4.82 5.67
CA TRP A 152 1.22 -3.77 5.11
C TRP A 152 1.68 -3.34 3.72
N ALA A 153 2.99 -3.23 3.48
CA ALA A 153 3.51 -2.87 2.17
C ALA A 153 3.13 -3.88 1.07
N ALA A 154 3.25 -5.18 1.38
CA ALA A 154 2.82 -6.23 0.47
C ALA A 154 1.30 -6.22 0.28
N PHE A 155 0.54 -6.09 1.36
CA PHE A 155 -0.92 -6.02 1.29
C PHE A 155 -1.40 -4.82 0.48
N LEU A 156 -0.80 -3.63 0.65
CA LEU A 156 -1.13 -2.40 -0.07
C LEU A 156 -0.59 -2.37 -1.50
N GLY A 157 0.07 -3.45 -1.94
CA GLY A 157 0.43 -3.64 -3.34
C GLY A 157 1.69 -2.91 -3.78
N LEU A 158 2.65 -2.70 -2.88
CA LEU A 158 3.94 -2.07 -3.19
C LEU A 158 4.97 -3.07 -3.75
N GLY A 159 4.73 -4.36 -3.54
CA GLY A 159 5.57 -5.45 -4.00
C GLY A 159 5.18 -6.78 -3.36
N TYR A 160 5.97 -7.81 -3.62
CA TYR A 160 5.74 -9.16 -3.10
C TYR A 160 6.84 -9.55 -2.12
N LEU A 161 6.49 -10.17 -1.00
CA LEU A 161 7.47 -10.71 -0.08
C LEU A 161 8.03 -12.02 -0.63
N SER A 162 9.36 -12.13 -0.67
CA SER A 162 10.08 -13.35 -1.01
C SER A 162 11.20 -13.56 0.00
N GLY A 163 10.96 -14.43 0.98
CA GLY A 163 11.88 -14.65 2.09
C GLY A 163 12.14 -13.37 2.90
N THR A 164 13.39 -12.90 2.90
CA THR A 164 13.82 -11.69 3.62
C THR A 164 13.85 -10.44 2.76
N MET A 165 13.25 -10.47 1.56
CA MET A 165 13.25 -9.36 0.62
C MET A 165 11.83 -9.00 0.17
N ILE A 166 11.67 -7.78 -0.31
CA ILE A 166 10.51 -7.34 -1.08
C ILE A 166 10.92 -7.18 -2.55
N ILE A 167 10.16 -7.80 -3.45
CA ILE A 167 10.31 -7.65 -4.89
C ILE A 167 9.40 -6.49 -5.31
N PRO A 168 9.94 -5.33 -5.73
CA PRO A 168 9.13 -4.15 -6.03
C PRO A 168 8.25 -4.38 -7.26
N ASN A 169 6.95 -4.24 -7.10
CA ASN A 169 5.98 -4.29 -8.19
C ASN A 169 4.66 -3.68 -7.72
N MET A 170 4.32 -2.50 -8.25
CA MET A 170 3.15 -1.75 -7.82
C MET A 170 1.85 -2.14 -8.54
N LYS A 171 1.78 -3.31 -9.18
CA LYS A 171 0.61 -3.75 -9.97
C LYS A 171 -0.69 -3.63 -9.18
N LEU A 172 -0.74 -4.13 -7.94
CA LEU A 172 -1.95 -4.09 -7.12
C LEU A 172 -2.31 -2.66 -6.70
N ARG A 173 -1.32 -1.84 -6.35
CA ARG A 173 -1.53 -0.43 -6.01
C ARG A 173 -2.08 0.37 -7.20
N LEU A 174 -1.55 0.13 -8.40
CA LEU A 174 -2.03 0.73 -9.64
C LEU A 174 -3.44 0.28 -9.98
N GLU A 175 -3.70 -1.03 -9.94
CA GLU A 175 -5.04 -1.58 -10.21
C GLU A 175 -6.09 -0.95 -9.30
N ASP A 176 -5.78 -0.80 -8.01
CA ASP A 176 -6.69 -0.16 -7.06
C ASP A 176 -6.95 1.32 -7.39
N ILE A 177 -5.92 2.09 -7.76
CA ILE A 177 -6.08 3.49 -8.15
C ILE A 177 -6.92 3.61 -9.42
N LEU A 178 -6.60 2.79 -10.41
CA LEU A 178 -7.28 2.82 -11.71
C LEU A 178 -8.77 2.50 -11.50
N ALA A 179 -9.08 1.42 -10.79
CA ALA A 179 -10.45 1.00 -10.54
C ALA A 179 -11.29 1.92 -9.62
N THR A 180 -10.67 2.89 -8.95
CA THR A 180 -11.40 3.74 -7.97
C THR A 180 -11.42 5.21 -8.34
N THR A 181 -10.42 5.70 -9.09
CA THR A 181 -10.26 7.14 -9.33
C THR A 181 -9.98 7.49 -10.79
N TYR A 182 -9.81 6.51 -11.69
CA TYR A 182 -9.50 6.78 -13.09
C TYR A 182 -10.61 7.56 -13.81
N THR A 183 -11.86 7.17 -13.55
CA THR A 183 -13.07 7.77 -14.15
C THR A 183 -13.36 9.19 -13.67
N GLU A 184 -12.65 9.67 -12.64
CA GLU A 184 -12.66 11.09 -12.25
C GLU A 184 -12.05 11.99 -13.33
N LYS A 185 -11.16 11.43 -14.18
CA LYS A 185 -10.38 12.21 -15.16
C LYS A 185 -10.43 11.65 -16.58
N PHE A 186 -10.42 10.34 -16.74
CA PHE A 186 -10.34 9.65 -18.03
C PHE A 186 -11.50 8.66 -18.20
N LYS A 187 -11.64 8.07 -19.38
CA LYS A 187 -12.64 7.01 -19.63
C LYS A 187 -11.93 5.72 -19.98
N TYR A 188 -12.52 4.60 -19.54
CA TYR A 188 -12.02 3.30 -19.94
C TYR A 188 -12.13 3.09 -21.45
N ASN A 189 -11.22 2.26 -21.96
CA ASN A 189 -11.08 1.90 -23.37
C ASN A 189 -10.74 3.08 -24.30
N GLU A 190 -10.50 4.28 -23.77
CA GLU A 190 -9.96 5.42 -24.52
C GLU A 190 -8.44 5.47 -24.36
N THR A 191 -7.76 5.85 -25.45
CA THR A 191 -6.32 6.07 -25.45
C THR A 191 -6.03 7.48 -24.93
N VAL A 192 -5.16 7.57 -23.92
CA VAL A 192 -4.76 8.81 -23.24
C VAL A 192 -3.26 9.04 -23.46
N LEU A 193 -2.85 10.30 -23.59
CA LEU A 193 -1.44 10.68 -23.63
C LEU A 193 -0.73 10.27 -22.33
N ALA A 194 0.46 9.70 -22.46
CA ALA A 194 1.25 9.25 -21.31
C ALA A 194 1.58 10.40 -20.35
N GLN A 195 1.83 11.61 -20.86
CA GLN A 195 2.08 12.79 -20.04
C GLN A 195 0.89 13.12 -19.15
N ASP A 196 -0.33 13.16 -19.71
CA ASP A 196 -1.55 13.46 -18.97
C ASP A 196 -1.84 12.39 -17.93
N PHE A 197 -1.66 11.12 -18.32
CA PHE A 197 -1.82 9.98 -17.43
C PHE A 197 -0.85 10.05 -16.24
N ILE A 198 0.45 10.29 -16.48
CA ILE A 198 1.46 10.36 -15.43
C ILE A 198 1.27 11.59 -14.55
N LEU A 199 0.90 12.73 -15.13
CA LEU A 199 0.56 13.93 -14.37
C LEU A 199 -0.58 13.64 -13.40
N TRP A 200 -1.67 13.02 -13.87
CA TRP A 200 -2.78 12.61 -13.01
C TRP A 200 -2.35 11.57 -11.98
N LEU A 201 -1.65 10.51 -12.41
CA LEU A 201 -1.24 9.40 -11.54
C LEU A 201 -0.37 9.91 -10.39
N SER A 202 0.55 10.86 -10.65
CA SER A 202 1.41 11.47 -9.63
C SER A 202 0.63 12.06 -8.44
N THR A 203 -0.60 12.52 -8.66
CA THR A 203 -1.48 13.04 -7.60
C THR A 203 -2.09 11.94 -6.74
N LYS A 204 -2.09 10.70 -7.22
CA LYS A 204 -2.72 9.52 -6.59
C LYS A 204 -1.71 8.56 -5.93
N ILE A 205 -0.42 8.68 -6.25
CA ILE A 205 0.70 7.92 -5.64
C ILE A 205 1.72 8.85 -4.96
N PRO A 206 1.34 9.59 -3.89
CA PRO A 206 2.25 10.51 -3.20
C PRO A 206 3.50 9.84 -2.62
N GLU A 207 3.48 8.52 -2.48
CA GLU A 207 4.61 7.69 -2.07
C GLU A 207 5.68 7.48 -3.16
N VAL A 208 5.47 7.98 -4.38
CA VAL A 208 6.39 7.81 -5.52
C VAL A 208 6.92 9.16 -5.99
N GLU A 209 8.23 9.27 -6.14
CA GLU A 209 8.86 10.40 -6.83
C GLU A 209 9.02 10.09 -8.31
N ILE A 210 8.40 10.91 -9.15
CA ILE A 210 8.48 10.78 -10.61
C ILE A 210 9.62 11.68 -11.11
N GLY A 211 10.71 11.05 -11.53
CA GLY A 211 11.85 11.73 -12.15
C GLY A 211 11.80 11.70 -13.67
N SER A 212 12.97 11.74 -14.31
CA SER A 212 13.09 11.56 -15.77
C SER A 212 12.62 10.18 -16.24
N ASN A 213 12.84 9.16 -15.41
CA ASN A 213 12.34 7.81 -15.59
C ASN A 213 11.41 7.46 -14.42
N LEU A 214 10.39 6.64 -14.67
CA LEU A 214 9.57 6.08 -13.61
C LEU A 214 10.39 5.11 -12.75
N PRO A 215 10.17 5.04 -11.42
CA PRO A 215 10.85 4.08 -10.57
C PRO A 215 10.56 2.62 -10.95
N LEU A 216 11.45 1.71 -10.54
CA LEU A 216 11.38 0.28 -10.83
C LEU A 216 10.04 -0.33 -10.42
N ALA A 217 9.57 -0.05 -9.20
CA ALA A 217 8.34 -0.61 -8.67
C ALA A 217 7.10 -0.22 -9.51
N LEU A 218 7.03 1.06 -9.90
CA LEU A 218 5.97 1.61 -10.74
C LEU A 218 6.03 1.03 -12.16
N SER A 219 7.24 0.99 -12.74
CA SER A 219 7.49 0.46 -14.07
C SER A 219 7.12 -1.02 -14.18
N ALA A 220 7.54 -1.84 -13.21
CA ALA A 220 7.17 -3.24 -13.11
C ALA A 220 5.65 -3.41 -13.00
N GLY A 221 4.98 -2.56 -12.19
CA GLY A 221 3.53 -2.56 -12.08
C GLY A 221 2.82 -2.30 -13.41
N LEU A 222 3.26 -1.28 -14.16
CA LEU A 222 2.70 -0.95 -15.48
C LEU A 222 2.93 -2.08 -16.49
N ARG A 223 4.12 -2.68 -16.52
CA ARG A 223 4.41 -3.82 -17.40
C ARG A 223 3.55 -5.02 -17.08
N THR A 224 3.43 -5.38 -15.80
CA THR A 224 2.57 -6.50 -15.41
C THR A 224 1.12 -6.24 -15.79
N LEU A 225 0.59 -5.04 -15.58
CA LEU A 225 -0.77 -4.68 -16.01
C LEU A 225 -0.95 -4.76 -17.53
N HIS A 226 0.08 -4.41 -18.29
CA HIS A 226 0.09 -4.52 -19.74
C HIS A 226 0.06 -5.97 -20.20
N GLU A 227 0.93 -6.81 -19.63
CA GLU A 227 1.06 -8.24 -19.97
C GLU A 227 -0.22 -9.02 -19.71
N ILE A 228 -0.89 -8.75 -18.58
CA ILE A 228 -2.19 -9.38 -18.27
C ILE A 228 -3.36 -8.70 -19.00
N GLY A 229 -3.07 -7.69 -19.81
CA GLY A 229 -4.03 -7.03 -20.69
C GLY A 229 -5.07 -6.16 -19.98
N LEU A 230 -4.79 -5.66 -18.77
CA LEU A 230 -5.65 -4.67 -18.09
C LEU A 230 -5.37 -3.24 -18.55
N ILE A 231 -4.15 -2.97 -19.01
CA ILE A 231 -3.81 -1.74 -19.73
C ILE A 231 -3.14 -2.07 -21.06
N LYS A 232 -3.04 -1.08 -21.95
CA LYS A 232 -2.22 -1.12 -23.15
C LYS A 232 -1.25 0.04 -23.10
N LEU A 233 0.04 -0.23 -23.23
CA LEU A 233 1.09 0.78 -23.35
C LEU A 233 1.51 0.82 -24.82
N GLU A 234 1.52 2.00 -25.43
CA GLU A 234 1.78 2.17 -26.85
C GLU A 234 2.81 3.28 -27.12
N THR A 235 3.59 3.10 -28.18
CA THR A 235 4.61 4.06 -28.63
C THR A 235 4.27 4.52 -30.03
N TRP A 236 4.00 5.82 -30.17
CA TRP A 236 3.72 6.49 -31.44
C TRP A 236 4.90 7.41 -31.76
N SER A 237 5.33 7.42 -33.02
CA SER A 237 6.59 8.04 -33.44
C SER A 237 6.68 9.56 -33.18
N ASP A 238 5.55 10.25 -33.14
CA ASP A 238 5.50 11.71 -33.07
C ASP A 238 5.35 12.27 -31.64
N SER A 239 5.44 11.41 -30.62
CA SER A 239 5.23 11.78 -29.22
C SER A 239 6.46 11.52 -28.36
N THR A 240 6.73 12.41 -27.41
CA THR A 240 7.80 12.20 -26.43
C THR A 240 7.40 11.05 -25.49
N PRO A 241 8.23 10.02 -25.30
CA PRO A 241 7.88 8.91 -24.42
C PRO A 241 8.08 9.27 -22.95
N ILE A 242 7.22 8.73 -22.09
CA ILE A 242 7.54 8.50 -20.69
C ILE A 242 8.43 7.27 -20.61
N MET A 243 9.60 7.43 -19.99
CA MET A 243 10.57 6.35 -19.85
C MET A 243 10.28 5.53 -18.61
N LEU A 244 10.23 4.21 -18.77
CA LEU A 244 10.17 3.26 -17.67
C LEU A 244 11.58 3.02 -17.13
N TYR A 245 11.68 2.49 -15.91
CA TYR A 245 12.94 1.97 -15.40
C TYR A 245 13.46 0.86 -16.32
N TYR A 246 14.67 1.02 -16.84
CA TYR A 246 15.28 0.05 -17.74
C TYR A 246 15.53 -1.27 -17.02
N VAL A 247 15.11 -2.38 -17.63
CA VAL A 247 15.39 -3.73 -17.16
C VAL A 247 15.89 -4.51 -18.36
N ASP A 248 17.07 -5.12 -18.21
CA ASP A 248 17.65 -5.89 -19.30
C ASP A 248 16.74 -7.07 -19.69
N GLY A 249 16.55 -7.25 -21.00
CA GLY A 249 15.63 -8.25 -21.55
C GLY A 249 14.14 -7.87 -21.56
N ASP A 250 13.75 -6.71 -21.02
CA ASP A 250 12.36 -6.25 -21.06
C ASP A 250 12.03 -5.49 -22.37
N PRO A 251 10.99 -5.89 -23.12
CA PRO A 251 10.69 -5.28 -24.41
C PRO A 251 10.09 -3.86 -24.29
N ILE A 252 9.54 -3.47 -23.13
CA ILE A 252 8.84 -2.19 -22.97
C ILE A 252 9.70 -1.25 -22.12
N ASN A 253 10.35 -0.28 -22.76
CA ASN A 253 11.24 0.68 -22.09
C ASN A 253 10.65 2.09 -21.95
N GLY A 254 9.50 2.33 -22.57
CA GLY A 254 8.78 3.60 -22.50
C GLY A 254 7.46 3.50 -23.26
N PHE A 255 6.62 4.51 -23.08
CA PHE A 255 5.33 4.61 -23.74
C PHE A 255 4.93 6.07 -23.95
N THR A 256 4.16 6.31 -24.99
CA THR A 256 3.62 7.63 -25.36
C THR A 256 2.13 7.73 -25.10
N HIS A 257 1.44 6.59 -25.09
CA HIS A 257 0.01 6.49 -24.92
C HIS A 257 -0.33 5.29 -24.05
N ILE A 258 -1.45 5.40 -23.34
CA ILE A 258 -1.99 4.35 -22.49
C ILE A 258 -3.51 4.26 -22.66
N SER A 259 -4.03 3.04 -22.76
CA SER A 259 -5.48 2.78 -22.62
C SER A 259 -5.73 1.84 -21.46
N VAL A 260 -6.73 2.12 -20.63
CA VAL A 260 -7.10 1.29 -19.49
C VAL A 260 -8.41 0.56 -19.79
N LYS A 261 -8.47 -0.76 -19.58
CA LYS A 261 -9.67 -1.54 -19.88
C LYS A 261 -10.74 -1.40 -18.79
N GLU A 262 -12.00 -1.47 -19.19
CA GLU A 262 -13.16 -1.47 -18.27
C GLU A 262 -13.18 -2.66 -17.30
N ALA A 263 -12.56 -3.79 -17.69
CA ALA A 263 -12.39 -4.95 -16.80
C ALA A 263 -11.59 -4.63 -15.51
N MET A 264 -10.96 -3.47 -15.42
CA MET A 264 -10.31 -2.95 -14.21
C MET A 264 -11.30 -2.65 -13.06
N ASP A 265 -12.56 -2.34 -13.39
CA ASP A 265 -13.60 -1.99 -12.40
C ASP A 265 -14.19 -3.21 -11.67
N SER A 266 -14.01 -4.41 -12.23
CA SER A 266 -14.44 -5.70 -11.65
C SER A 266 -13.50 -6.14 -10.53
#